data_AF-U9TES6-F1
#
_entry.id   AF-U9TES6-F1
#
_cell.length_a   1.000
_cell.length_b   1.000
_cell.length_c   1.000
_cell.angle_alpha   90.00
_cell.angle_beta   90.00
_cell.angle_gamma   90.00
#
_symmetry.space_group_name_H-M   'P 1'
#
loop_
_entity.id
_entity.type
_entity.pdbx_description
1 polymer ?
#
loop_
_entity_poly.entity_id
_entity_poly.type
_entity_poly.pdbx_seq_one_letter_code
_entity_poly.pdbx_strand_id
1 'polypeptide(L)'
;MDKFVKQADELVQDDHFKLMIKRLNREATIPSAVTICKDIHQAFNDEQTFILEELQNVPGQISFTLDAWTSKNQIPFLGITAH
;
A
#
# COMPACT_ATOMS: atom_id res chain seq x y z
N MET A 1 -7.72 -0.58 6.05
CA MET A 1 -7.15 -0.05 4.79
C MET A 1 -7.71 1.33 4.43
N ASP A 2 -9.02 1.55 4.59
CA ASP A 2 -9.72 2.81 4.24
C ASP A 2 -9.10 4.12 4.77
N LYS A 3 -8.61 4.17 6.02
CA LYS A 3 -8.05 5.43 6.58
C LYS A 3 -6.73 5.87 5.94
N PHE A 4 -5.91 4.92 5.49
CA PHE A 4 -4.58 5.23 4.92
C PHE A 4 -4.69 5.65 3.45
N VAL A 5 -5.58 5.02 2.70
CA VAL A 5 -5.88 5.40 1.31
C VAL A 5 -6.44 6.83 1.27
N LYS A 6 -7.31 7.19 2.23
CA LYS A 6 -7.92 8.52 2.31
C LYS A 6 -6.91 9.65 2.53
N GLN A 7 -5.87 9.42 3.35
CA GLN A 7 -4.83 10.42 3.60
C GLN A 7 -3.93 10.66 2.39
N ALA A 8 -3.57 9.60 1.65
CA ALA A 8 -2.81 9.72 0.41
C ALA A 8 -3.63 10.43 -0.69
N ASP A 9 -4.94 10.18 -0.73
CA ASP A 9 -5.89 10.82 -1.63
C ASP A 9 -5.97 12.34 -1.37
N GLU A 10 -6.14 12.72 -0.10
CA GLU A 10 -6.16 14.13 0.33
C GLU A 10 -4.85 14.88 -0.02
N LEU A 11 -3.69 14.24 0.16
CA LEU A 11 -2.39 14.84 -0.13
C LEU A 11 -2.19 15.13 -1.64
N VAL A 12 -2.54 14.17 -2.49
CA VAL A 12 -2.35 14.28 -3.94
C VAL A 12 -3.31 15.31 -4.55
N GLN A 13 -4.43 15.58 -3.87
CA GLN A 13 -5.37 16.63 -4.26
C GLN A 13 -5.01 18.01 -3.73
N ASP A 14 -4.15 18.13 -2.71
CA ASP A 14 -3.75 19.40 -2.13
C ASP A 14 -2.96 20.29 -3.12
N ASP A 15 -3.43 21.52 -3.28
CA ASP A 15 -2.87 22.47 -4.25
C ASP A 15 -1.47 22.96 -3.85
N HIS A 16 -1.16 23.03 -2.55
CA HIS A 16 0.17 23.44 -2.08
C HIS A 16 1.21 22.36 -2.38
N PHE A 17 0.84 21.10 -2.18
CA PHE A 17 1.65 19.95 -2.57
C PHE A 17 1.90 19.94 -4.08
N LYS A 18 0.85 20.11 -4.90
CA LYS A 18 1.00 20.18 -6.37
C LYS A 18 1.91 21.32 -6.80
N LEU A 19 1.75 22.50 -6.20
CA LEU A 19 2.57 23.67 -6.47
C LEU A 19 4.04 23.43 -6.09
N MET A 20 4.29 22.81 -4.94
CA MET A 20 5.63 22.46 -4.50
C MET A 20 6.31 21.51 -5.49
N ILE A 21 5.64 20.43 -5.90
CA ILE A 21 6.18 19.48 -6.87
C ILE A 21 6.49 20.16 -8.21
N LYS A 22 5.58 21.00 -8.71
CA LYS A 22 5.79 21.75 -9.96
C LYS A 22 6.90 22.80 -9.88
N ARG A 23 7.21 23.33 -8.70
CA ARG A 23 8.37 24.21 -8.48
C ARG A 23 9.69 23.43 -8.54
N LEU A 24 9.72 22.21 -8.01
CA LEU A 24 10.91 21.35 -8.03
C LEU A 24 11.16 20.76 -9.43
N ASN A 25 10.09 20.38 -10.13
CA ASN A 25 10.15 19.89 -11.49
C ASN A 25 8.89 20.30 -12.27
N ARG A 26 9.06 21.24 -13.22
CA ARG A 26 7.95 21.78 -14.02
C ARG A 26 7.28 20.71 -14.90
N GLU A 27 8.06 19.75 -15.38
CA GLU A 27 7.61 18.68 -16.27
C GLU A 27 6.99 17.50 -15.51
N ALA A 28 7.05 17.48 -14.17
CA ALA A 28 6.50 16.39 -13.38
C ALA A 28 4.98 16.27 -13.55
N THR A 29 4.50 15.11 -13.96
CA THR A 29 3.06 14.78 -13.97
C THR A 29 2.68 14.20 -12.61
N ILE A 30 1.70 14.81 -11.95
CA ILE A 30 1.18 14.32 -10.68
C ILE A 30 -0.04 13.46 -11.01
N PRO A 31 0.02 12.13 -10.82
CA PRO A 31 -1.12 11.26 -11.08
C PRO A 31 -2.26 11.60 -10.11
N SER A 32 -3.50 11.33 -10.53
CA SER A 32 -4.63 11.46 -9.61
C SER A 32 -4.55 10.39 -8.52
N ALA A 33 -5.17 10.64 -7.37
CA ALA A 33 -5.27 9.63 -6.33
C ALA A 33 -6.01 8.36 -6.79
N VAL A 34 -6.99 8.50 -7.68
CA VAL A 34 -7.67 7.36 -8.32
C VAL A 34 -6.68 6.53 -9.12
N THR A 35 -5.78 7.18 -9.87
CA THR A 35 -4.71 6.52 -10.62
C THR A 35 -3.75 5.80 -9.67
N ILE A 36 -3.27 6.47 -8.63
CA ILE A 36 -2.36 5.87 -7.64
C ILE A 36 -3.01 4.66 -6.97
N CYS A 37 -4.27 4.78 -6.55
CA CYS A 37 -5.01 3.70 -5.93
C CYS A 37 -5.12 2.51 -6.88
N LYS A 38 -5.54 2.75 -8.13
CA LYS A 38 -5.61 1.72 -9.16
C LYS A 38 -4.26 1.01 -9.36
N ASP A 39 -3.18 1.78 -9.46
CA ASP A 39 -1.84 1.24 -9.70
C ASP A 39 -1.33 0.42 -8.52
N ILE A 40 -1.58 0.85 -7.27
CA ILE A 40 -1.27 0.08 -6.05
C ILE A 40 -2.04 -1.25 -6.05
N HIS A 41 -3.34 -1.20 -6.35
CA HIS A 41 -4.18 -2.40 -6.42
C HIS A 41 -3.71 -3.36 -7.51
N GLN A 42 -3.32 -2.84 -8.67
CA GLN A 42 -2.78 -3.66 -9.75
C GLN A 42 -1.45 -4.32 -9.34
N ALA A 43 -0.51 -3.54 -8.80
CA ALA A 43 0.77 -4.06 -8.33
C ALA A 43 0.59 -5.13 -7.25
N PHE A 44 -0.37 -4.94 -6.33
CA PHE A 44 -0.71 -5.95 -5.33
C PHE A 44 -1.24 -7.24 -5.97
N ASN A 45 -2.15 -7.15 -6.92
CA ASN A 45 -2.73 -8.33 -7.57
C ASN A 45 -1.68 -9.11 -8.38
N ASP A 46 -0.81 -8.39 -9.08
CA ASP A 46 0.29 -8.97 -9.87
C ASP A 46 1.25 -9.73 -8.95
N GLU A 47 1.70 -9.07 -7.87
CA GLU A 47 2.62 -9.68 -6.90
C GLU A 47 1.95 -10.82 -6.13
N GLN A 48 0.67 -10.69 -5.77
CA GLN A 48 -0.08 -11.76 -5.11
C GLN A 48 -0.15 -13.01 -5.99
N THR A 49 -0.33 -12.84 -7.30
CA THR A 49 -0.38 -13.97 -8.25
C THR A 49 0.97 -14.67 -8.27
N PHE A 50 2.06 -13.91 -8.40
CA PHE A 50 3.42 -14.43 -8.38
C PHE A 50 3.76 -15.16 -7.06
N ILE A 51 3.52 -14.53 -5.91
CA ILE A 51 3.79 -15.12 -4.59
C ILE A 51 2.96 -16.37 -4.37
N LEU A 52 1.71 -16.42 -4.83
CA LEU A 52 0.87 -17.61 -4.69
C LEU A 52 1.45 -18.79 -5.46
N GLU A 53 1.97 -18.57 -6.67
CA GLU A 53 2.66 -19.61 -7.43
C GLU A 53 3.93 -20.08 -6.72
N GLU A 54 4.74 -19.17 -6.19
CA GLU A 54 5.97 -19.53 -5.46
C GLU A 54 5.68 -20.33 -4.19
N LEU A 55 4.72 -19.88 -3.36
CA LEU A 55 4.38 -20.53 -2.09
C LEU A 55 3.72 -21.91 -2.29
N GLN A 56 3.01 -22.14 -3.39
CA GLN A 56 2.45 -23.46 -3.71
C GLN A 56 3.53 -24.48 -4.09
N ASN A 57 4.65 -24.01 -4.62
CA ASN A 57 5.71 -24.85 -5.16
C ASN A 57 6.96 -24.91 -4.26
N VAL A 58 6.98 -24.17 -3.14
CA VAL A 58 8.14 -24.11 -2.25
C VAL A 58 8.43 -25.49 -1.63
N PRO A 59 9.67 -26.02 -1.77
CA PRO A 59 10.05 -27.24 -1.10
C PRO A 59 10.30 -26.93 0.39
N GLY A 60 9.39 -27.37 1.26
CA GLY A 60 9.57 -27.20 2.71
C GLY A 60 8.28 -26.84 3.44
N GLN A 61 8.43 -26.19 4.60
CA GLN A 61 7.32 -25.69 5.41
C GLN A 61 7.36 -24.16 5.44
N ILE A 62 6.18 -23.55 5.37
CA ILE A 62 6.00 -22.11 5.54
C ILE A 62 5.67 -21.85 7.01
N SER A 63 6.43 -20.98 7.66
CA SER A 63 6.20 -20.59 9.04
C SER A 63 5.42 -19.28 9.10
N PHE A 64 4.40 -19.20 9.94
CA PHE A 64 3.63 -17.97 10.13
C PHE A 64 3.96 -17.31 11.46
N THR A 65 4.25 -16.01 11.43
CA THR A 65 4.29 -15.16 12.61
C THR A 65 2.99 -14.36 12.71
N LEU A 66 2.43 -14.33 13.92
CA LEU A 66 1.22 -13.58 14.24
C LEU A 66 1.61 -12.48 15.23
N ASP A 67 1.38 -11.23 14.85
CA ASP A 67 1.57 -10.07 15.71
C ASP A 67 0.22 -9.43 15.98
N ALA A 68 -0.26 -9.52 17.22
CA ALA A 68 -1.55 -8.99 17.61
C ALA A 68 -1.37 -7.84 18.61
N TRP A 69 -1.95 -6.68 18.31
CA TRP A 69 -1.89 -5.53 19.21
C TRP A 69 -3.18 -4.71 19.17
N THR A 70 -3.46 -4.01 20.26
CA THR A 70 -4.54 -3.02 20.32
C THR A 70 -3.94 -1.63 20.32
N SER A 71 -4.33 -0.80 19.35
CA SER A 71 -3.87 0.58 19.27
C SER A 71 -4.37 1.43 20.44
N LYS A 72 -3.77 2.61 20.65
CA LYS A 72 -4.21 3.59 21.65
C LYS A 72 -5.68 3.99 21.49
N ASN A 73 -6.20 3.94 20.27
CA ASN A 73 -7.60 4.23 19.95
C ASN A 73 -8.53 3.01 20.15
N GLN A 74 -8.06 1.97 20.86
CA GLN A 74 -8.78 0.73 21.15
C GLN A 74 -9.20 -0.06 19.91
N ILE A 75 -8.51 0.14 18.77
CA ILE A 75 -8.71 -0.65 17.56
C ILE A 75 -7.75 -1.84 17.61
N PRO A 76 -8.22 -3.09 17.58
CA PRO A 76 -7.38 -4.28 17.49
C PRO A 76 -6.83 -4.47 16.08
N PHE A 77 -5.59 -4.95 16.00
CA PHE A 77 -4.88 -5.27 14.77
C PHE A 77 -4.25 -6.66 14.89
N LEU A 78 -4.19 -7.37 13.76
CA LEU A 78 -3.49 -8.64 13.61
C LEU A 78 -2.63 -8.56 12.34
N GLY A 79 -1.32 -8.50 12.52
CA GLY A 79 -0.33 -8.72 11.47
C GLY A 79 -0.07 -10.21 11.30
N ILE A 80 0.00 -10.67 10.06
CA ILE A 80 0.35 -12.04 9.69
C ILE A 80 1.51 -11.96 8.70
N THR A 81 2.63 -12.62 9.00
CA THR A 81 3.77 -12.71 8.07
C THR A 81 4.13 -14.17 7.84
N ALA A 82 4.43 -14.54 6.60
CA ALA A 82 4.93 -15.85 6.22
C ALA A 82 6.45 -15.80 6.03
N HIS A 83 7.16 -16.81 6.51
CA HIS A 83 8.61 -16.99 6.41
C HIS A 83 8.94 -18.38 5.85
#